data_AF-C7DGJ4-F1
#
_entry.id   AF-C7DGJ4-F1
#
_cell.length_a   1.000
_cell.length_b   1.000
_cell.length_c   1.000
_cell.angle_alpha   90.00
_cell.angle_beta   90.00
_cell.angle_gamma   90.00
#
_symmetry.space_group_name_H-M   'P 1'
#
loop_
_entity.id
_entity.type
_entity.pdbx_description
1 polymer ?
#
loop_
_entity_poly.entity_id
_entity_poly.type
_entity_poly.pdbx_seq_one_letter_code
_entity_poly.pdbx_strand_id
1 'polypeptide(L)'
;MIGKKAEKENYVSTDEVYKILEERKKGKRPLTYEQQRALEHAEKFKEGSAAAQKLRKRLDEVGISEQTVVNIINIAPKNSKLLGHIIESESAQINDEKLKMIKEILGIKD
;
A
#
# COMPACT_ATOMS: atom_id res chain seq x y z
N MET A 1 -5.77 -21.19 -9.46
CA MET A 1 -5.00 -20.40 -10.44
C MET A 1 -5.96 -19.73 -11.41
N ILE A 2 -5.74 -18.45 -11.71
CA ILE A 2 -6.44 -17.79 -12.82
C ILE A 2 -5.58 -17.98 -14.07
N GLY A 3 -6.14 -18.57 -15.14
CA GLY A 3 -5.39 -18.87 -16.36
C GLY A 3 -4.37 -20.01 -16.20
N LYS A 4 -3.37 -20.05 -17.10
CA LYS A 4 -2.37 -21.14 -17.17
C LYS A 4 -1.11 -20.88 -16.31
N LYS A 5 -0.66 -19.62 -16.20
CA LYS A 5 0.50 -19.20 -15.41
C LYS A 5 0.41 -17.69 -15.14
N ALA A 6 0.77 -17.26 -13.94
CA ALA A 6 0.95 -15.84 -13.64
C ALA A 6 2.35 -15.39 -14.14
N GLU A 7 2.39 -14.40 -15.02
CA GLU A 7 3.66 -13.86 -15.54
C GLU A 7 4.26 -12.80 -14.61
N LYS A 8 3.41 -12.05 -13.90
CA LYS A 8 3.82 -11.01 -12.96
C LYS A 8 2.72 -10.80 -11.91
N GLU A 9 3.13 -10.66 -10.66
CA GLU A 9 2.27 -10.30 -9.54
C GLU A 9 2.91 -9.10 -8.85
N ASN A 10 2.10 -8.09 -8.53
CA ASN A 10 2.54 -6.89 -7.79
C ASN A 10 1.55 -6.64 -6.65
N TYR A 11 2.05 -6.03 -5.57
CA TYR A 11 1.20 -5.55 -4.48
C TYR A 11 0.57 -4.20 -4.84
N VAL A 12 -0.72 -4.06 -4.55
CA VAL A 12 -1.50 -2.82 -4.78
C VAL A 12 -2.00 -2.25 -3.46
N SER A 13 -1.93 -0.93 -3.34
CA SER A 13 -2.46 -0.15 -2.22
C SER A 13 -3.98 0.03 -2.30
N THR A 14 -4.60 0.42 -1.19
CA THR A 14 -6.04 0.72 -1.12
C THR A 14 -6.47 1.78 -2.13
N ASP A 15 -5.63 2.80 -2.36
CA ASP A 15 -5.83 3.82 -3.38
C ASP A 15 -5.87 3.25 -4.81
N GLU A 16 -5.01 2.27 -5.10
CA GLU A 16 -4.97 1.60 -6.40
C GLU A 16 -6.16 0.67 -6.57
N VAL A 17 -6.53 -0.06 -5.50
CA VAL A 17 -7.75 -0.88 -5.48
C VAL A 17 -8.99 -0.03 -5.75
N TYR A 18 -9.10 1.14 -5.13
CA TYR A 18 -10.21 2.07 -5.38
C TYR A 18 -10.28 2.46 -6.87
N LYS A 19 -9.15 2.85 -7.47
CA LYS A 19 -9.09 3.19 -8.91
C LYS A 19 -9.52 2.02 -9.80
N ILE A 20 -8.97 0.83 -9.55
CA ILE A 20 -9.27 -0.39 -10.32
C ILE A 20 -10.77 -0.71 -10.25
N LEU A 21 -11.37 -0.65 -9.07
CA LEU A 21 -12.79 -0.96 -8.88
C LEU A 21 -13.71 0.13 -9.44
N GLU A 22 -13.34 1.41 -9.34
CA GLU A 22 -14.07 2.51 -9.98
C GLU A 22 -14.05 2.39 -11.51
N GLU A 23 -12.90 2.06 -12.10
CA GLU A 23 -12.80 1.78 -13.54
C GLU A 23 -13.64 0.57 -13.93
N ARG A 24 -13.57 -0.50 -13.13
CA ARG A 24 -14.35 -1.73 -13.36
C ARG A 24 -15.86 -1.48 -13.26
N LYS A 25 -16.30 -0.58 -12.38
CA LYS A 25 -17.71 -0.19 -12.18
C LYS A 25 -18.30 0.51 -13.41
N LYS A 26 -17.48 1.23 -14.19
CA LYS A 26 -17.87 1.86 -15.47
C LYS A 26 -18.10 0.85 -16.60
N GLY A 27 -17.72 -0.41 -16.39
CA GLY A 27 -17.90 -1.49 -17.37
C GLY A 27 -19.35 -1.95 -17.56
N LYS A 28 -19.59 -2.80 -18.56
CA LYS A 28 -20.93 -3.29 -18.92
C LYS A 28 -21.59 -4.19 -17.86
N ARG A 29 -20.80 -4.81 -16.99
CA ARG A 29 -21.30 -5.74 -15.95
C ARG A 29 -21.25 -5.05 -14.60
N PRO A 30 -22.30 -5.15 -13.76
CA PRO A 30 -22.25 -4.65 -12.41
C PRO A 30 -21.13 -5.34 -11.60
N LEU A 31 -20.71 -4.68 -10.53
CA LEU A 31 -19.85 -5.31 -9.53
C LEU A 31 -20.64 -6.41 -8.81
N THR A 32 -19.96 -7.47 -8.40
CA THR A 32 -20.54 -8.43 -7.45
C THR A 32 -20.69 -7.77 -6.08
N TYR A 33 -21.46 -8.39 -5.17
CA TYR A 33 -21.59 -7.89 -3.81
C TYR A 33 -20.22 -7.67 -3.14
N GLU A 34 -19.31 -8.63 -3.22
CA GLU A 34 -17.99 -8.50 -2.58
C GLU A 34 -17.11 -7.43 -3.22
N GLN A 35 -17.21 -7.25 -4.54
CA GLN A 35 -16.50 -6.17 -5.23
C GLN A 35 -17.04 -4.80 -4.84
N GLN A 36 -18.36 -4.69 -4.65
CA GLN A 36 -19.01 -3.48 -4.18
C GLN A 36 -18.59 -3.15 -2.74
N ARG A 37 -18.56 -4.15 -1.85
CA ARG A 37 -18.06 -3.99 -0.47
C ARG A 37 -16.58 -3.62 -0.42
N ALA A 38 -15.76 -4.20 -1.29
CA ALA A 38 -14.35 -3.84 -1.41
C ALA A 38 -14.17 -2.39 -1.91
N LEU A 39 -14.99 -1.95 -2.87
CA LEU A 39 -14.98 -0.57 -3.36
C LEU A 39 -15.35 0.43 -2.25
N GLU A 40 -16.42 0.15 -1.48
CA GLU A 40 -16.85 0.97 -0.34
C GLU A 40 -15.76 1.08 0.74
N HIS A 41 -15.08 -0.04 1.03
CA HIS A 41 -13.94 -0.04 1.94
C HIS A 41 -12.80 0.81 1.38
N ALA A 42 -12.42 0.61 0.12
CA ALA A 42 -11.32 1.34 -0.50
C ALA A 42 -11.60 2.85 -0.59
N GLU A 43 -12.86 3.22 -0.84
CA GLU A 43 -13.29 4.62 -0.83
C GLU A 43 -13.12 5.29 0.52
N LYS A 44 -13.43 4.55 1.61
CA LYS A 44 -13.33 5.05 2.98
C LYS A 44 -11.89 5.22 3.47
N PHE A 45 -10.99 4.32 3.03
CA PHE A 45 -9.63 4.22 3.59
C PHE A 45 -8.52 4.69 2.66
N LYS A 46 -8.83 5.14 1.44
CA LYS A 46 -7.83 5.77 0.56
C LYS A 46 -7.28 7.06 1.20
N GLU A 47 -5.97 7.28 1.10
CA GLU A 47 -5.34 8.53 1.55
C GLU A 47 -5.45 9.64 0.48
N GLY A 48 -5.59 9.25 -0.79
CA GLY A 48 -5.64 10.16 -1.93
C GLY A 48 -4.53 9.85 -2.92
N SER A 49 -4.89 9.62 -4.19
CA SER A 49 -3.99 8.91 -5.09
C SER A 49 -2.68 9.62 -5.44
N ALA A 50 -2.65 10.96 -5.43
CA ALA A 50 -1.43 11.72 -5.66
C ALA A 50 -0.47 11.62 -4.45
N ALA A 51 -1.02 11.65 -3.24
CA ALA A 51 -0.24 11.50 -2.01
C ALA A 51 0.32 10.08 -1.90
N ALA A 52 -0.51 9.06 -2.13
CA ALA A 52 -0.11 7.66 -2.12
C ALA A 52 1.01 7.37 -3.14
N GLN A 53 0.89 7.87 -4.38
CA GLN A 53 1.93 7.69 -5.41
C GLN A 53 3.25 8.40 -5.06
N LYS A 54 3.18 9.61 -4.48
CA LYS A 54 4.38 10.33 -4.04
C LYS A 54 5.06 9.59 -2.90
N LEU A 55 4.30 9.06 -1.94
CA LEU A 55 4.82 8.28 -0.84
C LEU A 55 5.45 6.96 -1.33
N ARG A 56 4.77 6.25 -2.24
CA ARG A 56 5.27 5.03 -2.89
C ARG A 56 6.65 5.22 -3.48
N LYS A 57 6.83 6.24 -4.34
CA LYS A 57 8.13 6.53 -4.99
C LYS A 57 9.25 6.74 -3.97
N ARG A 58 8.99 7.53 -2.93
CA ARG A 58 9.98 7.82 -1.88
C ARG A 58 10.35 6.57 -1.08
N LEU A 59 9.39 5.68 -0.82
CA LEU A 59 9.63 4.44 -0.10
C LEU A 59 10.32 3.37 -0.96
N ASP A 60 10.01 3.30 -2.26
CA ASP A 60 10.69 2.40 -3.20
C ASP A 60 12.20 2.72 -3.29
N GLU A 61 12.58 4.01 -3.18
CA GLU A 61 13.98 4.46 -3.14
C GLU A 61 14.76 3.97 -1.90
N VAL A 62 14.08 3.56 -0.82
CA VAL A 62 14.72 3.02 0.40
C VAL A 62 15.21 1.58 0.19
N GLY A 63 14.66 0.87 -0.80
CA GLY A 63 15.00 -0.55 -1.03
C GLY A 63 14.47 -1.48 0.06
N ILE A 64 13.21 -1.29 0.47
CA ILE A 64 12.41 -2.24 1.26
C ILE A 64 11.47 -3.01 0.31
N SER A 65 10.82 -4.08 0.80
CA SER A 65 9.97 -4.87 -0.09
C SER A 65 8.73 -4.09 -0.55
N GLU A 66 8.21 -4.46 -1.72
CA GLU A 66 6.97 -3.90 -2.24
C GLU A 66 5.79 -4.05 -1.26
N GLN A 67 5.72 -5.20 -0.59
CA GLN A 67 4.68 -5.50 0.39
C GLN A 67 4.75 -4.53 1.57
N THR A 68 5.95 -4.28 2.10
CA THR A 68 6.15 -3.33 3.21
C THR A 68 5.80 -1.92 2.77
N VAL A 69 6.19 -1.50 1.56
CA VAL A 69 5.83 -0.18 1.04
C VAL A 69 4.30 -0.02 0.99
N VAL A 70 3.60 -1.00 0.44
CA VAL A 70 2.13 -0.99 0.34
C VAL A 70 1.47 -0.97 1.72
N ASN A 71 1.99 -1.73 2.68
CA ASN A 71 1.48 -1.73 4.05
C ASN A 71 1.70 -0.39 4.75
N ILE A 72 2.86 0.25 4.58
CA ILE A 72 3.12 1.60 5.11
C ILE A 72 2.14 2.61 4.52
N ILE A 73 1.87 2.56 3.22
CA ILE A 73 0.89 3.45 2.56
C ILE A 73 -0.52 3.22 3.12
N ASN A 74 -0.94 1.96 3.25
CA ASN A 74 -2.29 1.62 3.69
C ASN A 74 -2.55 1.95 5.17
N ILE A 75 -1.54 1.76 6.03
CA ILE A 75 -1.68 1.93 7.48
C ILE A 75 -1.31 3.36 7.92
N ALA A 76 -0.48 4.06 7.13
CA ALA A 76 -0.03 5.42 7.37
C ALA A 76 0.45 5.66 8.82
N PRO A 77 1.46 4.91 9.29
CA PRO A 77 1.85 4.91 10.69
C PRO A 77 2.27 6.31 11.16
N LYS A 78 1.77 6.73 12.33
CA LYS A 78 2.01 8.07 12.90
C LYS A 78 3.08 8.08 14.00
N ASN A 79 3.58 6.91 14.40
CA ASN A 79 4.60 6.77 15.43
C ASN A 79 5.45 5.52 15.21
N SER A 80 6.62 5.49 15.87
CA SER A 80 7.62 4.44 15.74
C SER A 80 7.13 3.07 16.18
N LYS A 81 6.23 3.00 17.16
CA LYS A 81 5.68 1.72 17.62
C LYS A 81 4.83 1.06 16.52
N LEU A 82 3.93 1.82 15.90
CA LEU A 82 3.10 1.31 14.81
C LEU A 82 3.94 0.99 13.57
N LEU A 83 4.92 1.83 13.25
CA LEU A 83 5.87 1.52 12.18
C LEU A 83 6.62 0.21 12.46
N GLY A 84 7.08 0.00 13.69
CA GLY A 84 7.75 -1.23 14.13
C GLY A 84 6.93 -2.49 13.85
N HIS A 85 5.63 -2.46 14.16
CA HIS A 85 4.73 -3.58 13.87
C HIS A 85 4.56 -3.86 12.37
N ILE A 86 4.58 -2.83 11.53
CA ILE A 86 4.44 -3.00 10.07
C ILE A 86 5.67 -3.67 9.47
N ILE A 87 6.85 -3.30 9.96
CA ILE A 87 8.13 -3.76 9.41
C ILE A 87 8.68 -5.01 10.11
N GLU A 88 8.00 -5.51 11.14
CA GLU A 88 8.48 -6.62 11.98
C GLU A 88 8.86 -7.86 11.17
N SER A 89 8.03 -8.21 10.17
CA SER A 89 8.26 -9.33 9.26
C SER A 89 9.51 -9.18 8.37
N GLU A 90 10.04 -7.96 8.23
CA GLU A 90 11.23 -7.63 7.43
C GLU A 90 12.34 -6.99 8.27
N SER A 91 12.24 -7.08 9.59
CA SER A 91 13.19 -6.46 10.52
C SER A 91 14.64 -6.83 10.23
N ALA A 92 14.91 -8.04 9.74
CA ALA A 92 16.26 -8.48 9.34
C ALA A 92 16.84 -7.72 8.13
N GLN A 93 16.01 -7.11 7.28
CA GLN A 93 16.41 -6.43 6.04
C GLN A 93 16.40 -4.89 6.17
N ILE A 94 15.91 -4.38 7.30
CA ILE A 94 15.77 -2.95 7.59
C ILE A 94 16.78 -2.59 8.67
N ASN A 95 17.92 -2.04 8.25
CA ASN A 95 18.92 -1.48 9.15
C ASN A 95 18.51 -0.11 9.69
N ASP A 96 19.28 0.41 10.64
CA ASP A 96 19.01 1.71 11.28
C ASP A 96 18.96 2.88 10.28
N GLU A 97 19.78 2.83 9.22
CA GLU A 97 19.79 3.84 8.15
C GLU A 97 18.47 3.86 7.38
N LYS A 98 18.00 2.70 6.90
CA LYS A 98 16.70 2.58 6.23
C LYS A 98 15.56 2.98 7.16
N LEU A 99 15.59 2.56 8.42
CA LEU A 99 14.57 2.92 9.40
C LEU A 99 14.50 4.44 9.59
N LYS A 100 15.65 5.11 9.70
CA LYS A 100 15.73 6.57 9.77
C LYS A 100 15.12 7.23 8.53
N MET A 101 15.48 6.77 7.34
CA MET A 101 14.90 7.29 6.07
C MET A 101 13.38 7.13 6.04
N ILE A 102 12.85 5.97 6.45
CA ILE A 102 11.40 5.73 6.51
C ILE A 102 10.74 6.71 7.49
N LYS A 103 11.29 6.87 8.69
CA LYS A 103 10.77 7.82 9.69
C LYS A 103 10.76 9.26 9.17
N GLU A 104 11.83 9.69 8.49
CA GLU A 104 11.92 11.01 7.86
C GLU A 104 10.89 11.18 6.73
N ILE A 105 10.69 10.16 5.91
CA ILE A 105 9.68 10.18 4.84
C ILE A 105 8.27 10.39 5.41
N LEU A 106 7.98 9.72 6.53
CA LEU A 106 6.68 9.73 7.21
C LEU A 106 6.51 10.88 8.20
N GLY A 107 7.57 11.64 8.48
CA GLY A 107 7.56 12.72 9.46
C GLY A 107 7.38 12.24 10.91
N ILE A 108 7.73 10.99 11.21
CA ILE A 108 7.69 10.44 12.57
C ILE A 108 8.87 11.02 13.36
N LYS A 109 8.56 11.71 14.46
CA LYS A 109 9.55 12.17 15.43
C LYS A 109 9.48 11.27 16.66
N ASP A 110 10.63 10.82 17.13
CA ASP A 110 10.78 10.13 18.42
C ASP A 110 10.87 11.17 19.55
#